data_AF-A0AAU2QWW5-F1
#
_entry.id   AF-A0AAU2QWW5-F1
#
_cell.length_a   1.000
_cell.length_b   1.000
_cell.length_c   1.000
_cell.angle_alpha   90.00
_cell.angle_beta   90.00
_cell.angle_gamma   90.00
#
_symmetry.space_group_name_H-M   'P 1'
#
loop_
_entity.id
_entity.type
_entity.pdbx_description
1 polymer ?
#
loop_
_entity_poly.entity_id
_entity_poly.type
_entity_poly.pdbx_seq_one_letter_code
_entity_poly.pdbx_strand_id
1 'polypeptide(L)' 'MASPHNIDPRALGDPRNHYPTDEQFYASDRPAHPVLPEDRPRGGAHDPYKHPWTWGTIAFVAFVVLIVLMGIALFP' A
#
# COMPACT_ATOMS: atom_id res chain seq x y z
N MET A 1 -6.91 -16.90 12.56
CA MET A 1 -7.26 -18.05 11.71
C MET A 1 -8.45 -17.61 10.88
N ALA A 2 -8.21 -17.27 9.61
CA ALA A 2 -9.28 -16.83 8.72
C ALA A 2 -10.19 -18.03 8.43
N SER A 3 -11.49 -17.89 8.69
CA SER A 3 -12.47 -18.93 8.40
C SER A 3 -12.55 -19.13 6.88
N PRO A 4 -12.50 -20.37 6.38
CA PRO A 4 -12.65 -20.63 4.96
C PRO A 4 -13.96 -20.02 4.47
N HIS A 5 -13.88 -19.24 3.39
CA HIS A 5 -15.04 -18.57 2.83
C HIS A 5 -15.86 -19.55 1.98
N ASN A 6 -17.19 -19.49 2.09
CA ASN A 6 -18.15 -20.28 1.30
C ASN A 6 -18.38 -21.75 1.74
N ILE A 7 -18.48 -22.02 3.04
CA ILE A 7 -18.91 -23.32 3.58
C ILE A 7 -20.40 -23.26 3.95
N ASP A 8 -21.16 -24.30 3.57
CA ASP A 8 -22.54 -24.48 4.04
C ASP A 8 -22.54 -24.61 5.58
N PRO A 9 -23.26 -23.75 6.32
CA PRO A 9 -23.28 -23.78 7.79
C PRO A 9 -23.77 -25.12 8.38
N ARG A 10 -24.52 -25.92 7.61
CA ARG A 10 -24.99 -27.25 8.04
C ARG A 10 -23.90 -28.31 8.01
N ALA A 11 -22.84 -28.07 7.24
CA ALA A 11 -21.74 -29.00 7.01
C ALA A 11 -20.53 -28.77 7.94
N LEU A 12 -20.54 -27.69 8.72
CA LEU A 12 -19.44 -27.27 9.61
C LEU A 12 -19.14 -28.28 10.73
N GLY A 13 -20.14 -29.05 11.16
CA GLY A 13 -20.03 -30.02 12.27
C GLY A 13 -19.78 -31.47 11.84
N ASP A 14 -19.68 -31.75 10.54
CA ASP A 14 -19.45 -33.11 10.06
C ASP A 14 -17.96 -33.48 10.21
N PRO A 15 -17.62 -34.55 10.97
CA PRO A 15 -16.23 -34.97 11.17
C PRO A 15 -15.53 -35.48 9.90
N ARG A 16 -16.27 -35.70 8.81
CA ARG A 16 -15.71 -36.11 7.50
C ARG A 16 -15.20 -34.92 6.69
N ASN A 17 -15.62 -33.71 7.03
CA ASN A 17 -15.27 -32.53 6.27
C ASN A 17 -13.97 -31.93 6.80
N HIS A 18 -12.99 -31.80 5.90
CA HIS A 18 -11.76 -31.08 6.18
C HIS A 18 -11.80 -29.74 5.45
N TYR A 19 -11.89 -28.65 6.21
CA TYR A 19 -11.89 -27.30 5.68
C TYR A 19 -10.53 -26.65 5.95
N PRO A 20 -9.58 -26.73 5.01
CA PRO A 20 -8.30 -26.06 5.20
C PRO A 20 -8.53 -24.56 5.31
N THR A 21 -7.78 -23.88 6.17
CA THR A 21 -7.80 -22.42 6.19
C THR A 21 -7.23 -21.89 4.88
N ASP A 22 -7.51 -20.63 4.54
CA ASP A 22 -6.93 -19.98 3.37
C ASP A 22 -5.40 -20.10 3.39
N GLU A 23 -4.78 -19.93 4.56
CA GLU A 23 -3.33 -20.10 4.70
C GLU A 23 -2.86 -21.53 4.36
N GLN A 24 -3.61 -22.56 4.77
CA GLN A 24 -3.28 -23.96 4.46
C GLN A 24 -3.50 -24.29 2.98
N PHE A 25 -4.57 -23.77 2.39
CA PHE A 25 -4.89 -23.95 0.97
C PHE A 25 -3.83 -23.28 0.09
N TYR A 26 -3.45 -22.03 0.40
CA TYR A 26 -2.42 -21.32 -0.36
C TYR A 26 -0.99 -21.77 -0.05
N ALA A 27 -0.77 -22.59 0.98
CA ALA A 27 0.56 -23.12 1.31
C ALA A 27 0.94 -24.35 0.49
N SER A 28 -0.02 -25.13 -0.03
CA SER A 28 0.28 -26.38 -0.74
C SER A 28 1.09 -26.17 -2.01
N ASP A 29 0.82 -25.08 -2.73
CA ASP A 29 1.42 -24.77 -4.02
C ASP A 29 2.59 -23.78 -3.90
N ARG A 30 2.93 -23.35 -2.69
CA ARG A 30 4.06 -22.44 -2.47
C ARG A 30 5.37 -23.22 -2.45
N PRO A 31 6.41 -22.75 -3.17
CA PRO A 31 7.74 -23.30 -3.03
C PRO A 31 8.27 -23.09 -1.59
N ALA A 32 9.19 -23.95 -1.15
CA ALA A 32 9.79 -23.89 0.18
C ALA A 32 10.41 -22.53 0.53
N HIS A 33 10.83 -21.78 -0.50
CA HIS A 33 11.29 -20.39 -0.39
C HIS A 33 10.37 -19.50 -1.25
N PRO A 34 9.23 -19.04 -0.69
CA PRO A 34 8.25 -18.25 -1.44
C PRO A 34 8.66 -16.79 -1.62
N VAL A 35 9.79 -16.38 -1.03
CA VAL A 35 10.33 -15.02 -1.14
C VAL A 35 11.43 -15.03 -2.19
N LEU A 36 11.20 -14.30 -3.28
CA LEU A 36 12.21 -14.10 -4.31
C LEU A 36 13.10 -12.90 -3.96
N PRO A 37 14.38 -12.87 -4.39
CA PRO A 37 15.21 -11.66 -4.30
C PRO A 37 14.57 -10.44 -4.98
N GLU A 38 13.74 -10.68 -6.00
CA GLU A 38 12.98 -9.68 -6.73
C GLU A 38 11.70 -9.23 -6.01
N ASP A 39 11.27 -9.93 -4.95
CA ASP A 39 10.19 -9.52 -4.04
C ASP A 39 10.65 -8.34 -3.16
N ARG A 40 10.99 -7.24 -3.82
CA ARG A 40 11.03 -5.93 -3.18
C ARG A 40 9.63 -5.60 -2.64
N PRO A 41 9.51 -4.92 -1.50
CA PRO A 41 8.22 -4.49 -0.98
C PRO A 41 7.41 -3.81 -2.10
N ARG A 42 6.23 -4.37 -2.40
CA ARG A 42 5.28 -3.78 -3.36
C ARG A 42 4.80 -2.48 -2.73
N GLY A 43 5.40 -1.37 -3.17
CA GLY A 43 5.22 -0.06 -2.53
C GLY A 43 6.28 0.25 -1.47
N GLY A 44 7.56 0.01 -1.78
CA GLY A 44 8.66 0.50 -0.94
C GLY A 44 8.46 1.96 -0.55
N ALA A 45 8.85 2.31 0.69
CA ALA A 45 8.67 3.63 1.28
C ALA A 45 9.16 4.72 0.29
N HIS A 46 8.22 5.33 -0.42
CA HIS A 46 8.52 6.38 -1.36
C HIS A 46 8.77 7.61 -0.51
N ASP A 47 10.02 8.05 -0.44
CA ASP A 47 10.36 9.31 0.20
C ASP A 47 9.87 10.44 -0.72
N PRO A 48 8.77 11.15 -0.37
CA PRO A 48 8.18 12.15 -1.24
C PRO A 48 9.11 13.36 -1.45
N TYR A 49 10.15 13.51 -0.61
CA TYR A 49 11.16 14.56 -0.72
C TYR A 49 12.27 14.25 -1.72
N LYS A 50 12.38 13.00 -2.21
CA LYS A 50 13.38 12.61 -3.22
C LYS A 50 13.00 12.93 -4.65
N HIS A 51 11.74 13.31 -4.91
CA HIS A 51 11.30 13.62 -6.27
C HIS A 51 11.70 15.06 -6.62
N PRO A 52 12.52 15.31 -7.67
CA PRO A 52 13.01 16.64 -8.01
C PRO A 52 11.88 17.63 -8.32
N TRP A 53 10.72 17.14 -8.77
CA TRP A 53 9.53 17.97 -9.02
C TRP A 53 8.91 18.56 -7.76
N THR A 54 9.07 17.91 -6.59
CA THR A 54 8.55 18.40 -5.31
C THR A 54 9.20 19.75 -4.97
N TRP A 55 10.52 19.86 -5.14
CA TRP A 55 11.27 21.11 -4.91
C TRP A 55 10.89 22.21 -5.90
N GLY A 56 10.69 21.87 -7.17
CA GLY A 56 10.24 22.82 -8.19
C GLY A 56 8.87 23.41 -7.85
N THR A 57 7.93 22.58 -7.40
CA THR A 57 6.59 23.03 -7.02
C THR A 57 6.63 23.93 -5.78
N ILE A 58 7.42 23.56 -4.77
CA ILE A 58 7.61 24.38 -3.56
C ILE A 58 8.20 25.76 -3.92
N ALA A 59 9.25 25.79 -4.74
CA ALA A 59 9.88 27.05 -5.17
C ALA A 59 8.91 27.94 -5.94
N PHE A 60 8.09 27.36 -6.84
CA PHE A 60 7.09 28.10 -7.60
C PHE A 60 6.01 28.71 -6.69
N VAL A 61 5.46 27.92 -5.76
CA VAL A 61 4.45 28.42 -4.81
C VAL A 61 5.02 29.54 -3.94
N ALA A 62 6.23 29.35 -3.40
CA ALA A 62 6.91 30.38 -2.60
C ALA A 62 7.12 31.68 -3.40
N PHE A 63 7.49 31.58 -4.67
CA PHE A 63 7.66 32.73 -5.56
C PHE A 63 6.35 33.48 -5.82
N VAL A 64 5.25 32.78 -6.08
CA VAL A 64 3.92 33.39 -6.28
C VAL A 64 3.49 34.13 -5.00
N VAL A 65 3.64 33.52 -3.83
CA VAL A 65 3.31 34.16 -2.54
C VAL A 65 4.13 35.43 -2.35
N LEU A 66 5.43 35.40 -2.66
CA LEU A 66 6.31 36.56 -2.56
C LEU A 66 5.85 37.72 -3.47
N ILE A 67 5.45 37.42 -4.71
CA ILE A 67 4.89 38.44 -5.62
C ILE A 67 3.62 39.07 -5.05
N VAL A 68 2.71 38.25 -4.52
CA VAL A 68 1.45 38.75 -3.94
C VAL A 68 1.74 39.67 -2.75
N LEU A 69 2.62 39.26 -1.84
CA LEU A 69 3.02 40.08 -0.69
C LEU A 69 3.69 41.38 -1.13
N MET A 70 4.56 41.34 -2.14
CA MET A 70 5.20 42.53 -2.69
C MET A 70 4.18 43.47 -3.34
N GLY A 71 3.18 42.93 -4.03
CA GLY A 71 2.06 43.71 -4.59
C GLY A 71 1.28 44.45 -3.50
N ILE A 72 0.91 43.74 -2.43
CA ILE A 72 0.22 44.34 -1.27
C ILE A 72 1.10 45.40 -0.59
N ALA A 73 2.40 45.15 -0.44
CA ALA A 73 3.31 46.09 0.21
C ALA A 73 3.56 47.36 -0.62
N LEU A 74 3.65 47.24 -1.95
CA LEU A 74 3.89 48.36 -2.87
C LEU A 74 2.60 49.13 -3.19
N PHE A 75 1.45 48.47 -3.17
CA PHE A 75 0.14 49.02 -3.49
C PHE A 75 -0.89 48.59 -2.43
N PRO A 76 -0.84 49.18 -1.22
CA PRO A 76 -1.75 48.86 -0.13
C PRO A 76 -3.20 49.30 -0.40
#